data_AF-A0A9D2UT25-F1
#
_entry.id   AF-A0A9D2UT25-F1
#
_cell.length_a   1.000
_cell.length_b   1.000
_cell.length_c   1.000
_cell.angle_alpha   90.00
_cell.angle_beta   90.00
_cell.angle_gamma   90.00
#
_symmetry.space_group_name_H-M   'P 1'
#
loop_
_entity.id
_entity.type
_entity.pdbx_description
1 polymer ?
#
loop_
_entity_poly.entity_id
_entity_poly.type
_entity_poly.pdbx_seq_one_letter_code
_entity_poly.pdbx_strand_id
1 'polypeptide(L)' 'MKTTVKYVVLKSLDYQLGTPLFQEEIDADGQYFDQIPPTISYQNLNFKVTSKELKRLYLAEEQEESQTIIVKVIAQYDK' A
#
# COMPACT_ATOMS: atom_id res chain seq x y z
N MET A 1 10.13 -11.67 -7.97
CA MET A 1 9.38 -10.71 -8.83
C MET A 1 9.32 -9.40 -8.08
N LYS A 2 9.63 -8.26 -8.72
CA LYS A 2 9.68 -6.99 -7.99
C LYS A 2 8.27 -6.44 -7.77
N THR A 3 7.87 -6.33 -6.50
CA THR A 3 6.57 -5.78 -6.11
C THR A 3 6.74 -4.47 -5.36
N THR A 4 6.05 -3.44 -5.83
CA THR A 4 5.99 -2.14 -5.19
C THR A 4 4.72 -2.03 -4.35
N VAL A 5 4.85 -1.83 -3.05
CA VAL A 5 3.71 -1.66 -2.14
C VAL A 5 3.61 -0.18 -1.78
N LYS A 6 2.44 0.44 -2.01
CA LYS A 6 2.18 1.86 -1.75
C LYS A 6 1.04 2.01 -0.76
N TYR A 7 1.31 2.69 0.35
CA TYR A 7 0.30 2.99 1.36
C TYR A 7 -0.23 4.42 1.17
N VAL A 8 -1.54 4.56 1.02
CA VAL A 8 -2.20 5.83 0.71
C VAL A 8 -3.31 6.12 1.71
N VAL A 9 -3.33 7.33 2.26
CA VAL A 9 -4.36 7.76 3.20
C VAL A 9 -5.64 8.14 2.47
N LEU A 10 -6.77 7.55 2.87
CA LEU A 10 -8.10 7.93 2.41
C LEU A 10 -8.85 8.85 3.38
N LYS A 11 -8.45 8.89 4.65
CA LYS A 11 -9.09 9.77 5.63
C LYS A 11 -8.17 9.93 6.82
N SER A 12 -7.78 11.18 7.07
CA SER A 12 -7.00 11.58 8.25
C SER A 12 -7.29 13.06 8.54
N LEU A 13 -7.17 13.45 9.80
CA LEU A 13 -7.07 14.84 10.23
C LEU A 13 -5.64 15.39 10.01
N ASP A 14 -4.63 14.50 10.03
CA ASP A 14 -3.21 14.87 9.94
C ASP A 14 -2.64 14.81 8.52
N TYR A 15 -3.32 14.14 7.58
CA TYR A 15 -2.87 13.98 6.18
C TYR A 15 -3.95 14.40 5.20
N GLN A 16 -3.53 14.97 4.07
CA GLN A 16 -4.44 15.23 2.96
C GLN A 16 -4.94 13.91 2.36
N LEU A 17 -6.16 13.95 1.83
CA LEU A 17 -6.75 12.83 1.12
C LEU A 17 -5.87 12.44 -0.07
N GLY A 18 -5.52 11.16 -0.19
CA GLY A 18 -4.68 10.65 -1.26
C GLY A 18 -3.18 10.82 -1.01
N THR A 19 -2.76 11.35 0.15
CA THR A 19 -1.34 11.44 0.49
C THR A 19 -0.72 10.05 0.62
N PRO A 20 0.37 9.76 -0.12
CA PRO A 20 1.14 8.54 0.11
C PRO A 20 1.86 8.65 1.46
N LEU A 21 1.67 7.66 2.34
CA LEU A 21 2.40 7.57 3.61
C LEU A 21 3.84 7.16 3.38
N PHE A 22 4.00 6.01 2.72
CA PHE A 22 5.29 5.43 2.35
C PHE A 22 5.09 4.41 1.22
N GLN A 23 6.21 4.08 0.58
CA GLN A 23 6.29 3.06 -0.46
C GLN A 23 7.48 2.15 -0.15
N GLU A 24 7.29 0.85 -0.34
CA GLU A 24 8.34 -0.15 -0.20
C GLU A 24 8.44 -1.00 -1.46
N GLU A 25 9.66 -1.37 -1.83
CA GLU A 25 9.91 -2.33 -2.89
C GLU A 25 10.35 -3.64 -2.24
N ILE A 26 9.65 -4.72 -2.55
CA ILE A 26 9.91 -6.05 -1.99
C ILE A 26 10.11 -7.05 -3.13
N ASP A 27 10.99 -8.02 -2.91
CA ASP A 27 11.12 -9.19 -3.80
C ASP A 27 10.16 -10.27 -3.32
N ALA A 28 8.87 -10.03 -3.55
CA ALA A 28 7.80 -10.94 -3.19
C ALA A 28 6.74 -10.93 -4.27
N ASP A 29 6.15 -12.10 -4.52
CA ASP A 29 5.08 -12.23 -5.50
C ASP A 29 3.73 -11.78 -4.93
N GLY A 30 2.63 -12.02 -5.65
CA GLY A 30 1.28 -11.65 -5.22
C GLY A 30 0.85 -12.16 -3.84
N GLN A 31 1.54 -13.15 -3.26
CA GLN A 31 1.28 -13.67 -1.92
C GLN A 31 1.41 -12.62 -0.81
N TYR A 32 2.22 -11.58 -1.02
CA TYR A 32 2.34 -10.49 -0.05
C TYR A 32 1.01 -9.74 0.14
N PHE A 33 0.13 -9.73 -0.87
CA PHE A 33 -1.17 -9.08 -0.81
C PHE A 33 -2.02 -9.58 0.37
N ASP A 34 -1.99 -10.89 0.62
CA ASP A 34 -2.73 -11.53 1.70
C ASP A 34 -2.07 -11.34 3.06
N GLN A 35 -0.75 -11.11 3.07
CA GLN A 35 0.05 -10.90 4.29
C GLN A 35 -0.04 -9.47 4.83
N ILE A 36 -0.56 -8.51 4.05
CA ILE A 36 -0.70 -7.12 4.51
C ILE A 36 -1.64 -7.08 5.74
N PRO A 37 -1.15 -6.59 6.89
CA PRO A 37 -1.90 -6.60 8.13
C PRO A 37 -3.12 -5.66 8.04
N PRO A 38 -4.17 -5.91 8.85
CA PRO A 38 -5.38 -5.08 8.84
C PRO A 38 -5.15 -3.68 9.44
N THR A 39 -4.09 -3.50 10.22
CA THR A 39 -3.68 -2.23 10.81
C THR A 39 -2.18 -2.05 10.60
N ILE A 40 -1.75 -0.83 10.28
CA ILE A 40 -0.34 -0.43 10.16
C ILE A 40 -0.06 0.70 11.14
N SER A 41 1.17 0.79 11.64
CA SER A 41 1.61 1.89 12.49
C SER A 41 2.67 2.69 11.74
N TYR A 42 2.47 4.00 11.61
CA TYR A 42 3.38 4.90 10.91
C TYR A 42 3.42 6.26 11.61
N GLN A 43 4.62 6.77 11.90
CA GLN A 43 4.82 8.07 12.58
C GLN A 43 3.97 8.25 13.85
N ASN A 44 3.92 7.22 14.72
CA ASN A 44 3.11 7.17 15.96
C ASN A 44 1.58 7.23 15.74
N LEU A 45 1.11 7.09 14.51
CA LEU A 45 -0.31 6.96 14.18
C LEU A 45 -0.62 5.53 13.72
N ASN A 46 -1.75 5.02 14.17
CA ASN A 46 -2.28 3.75 13.70
C ASN A 46 -3.22 4.03 12.52
N PHE A 47 -3.11 3.24 11.47
CA PHE A 47 -4.00 3.31 10.33
C PHE A 47 -4.63 1.95 10.08
N LYS A 48 -5.95 1.95 9.89
CA LYS A 48 -6.70 0.76 9.50
C LYS A 48 -6.70 0.62 7.99
N VAL A 49 -6.34 -0.55 7.49
CA VAL A 49 -6.47 -0.88 6.07
C VAL A 49 -7.95 -1.02 5.72
N THR A 50 -8.40 -0.26 4.73
CA THR A 50 -9.79 -0.28 4.26
C THR A 50 -9.93 -1.06 2.95
N SER A 51 -8.95 -0.96 2.07
CA SER A 51 -8.94 -1.70 0.81
C SER A 51 -7.52 -1.93 0.31
N LYS A 52 -7.34 -3.00 -0.46
CA LYS A 52 -6.08 -3.37 -1.10
C LYS A 52 -6.35 -3.61 -2.58
N GLU A 53 -5.49 -3.11 -3.46
CA GLU A 53 -5.61 -3.28 -4.92
C GLU A 53 -4.29 -3.84 -5.47
N LEU A 54 -4.35 -4.96 -6.18
CA LEU A 54 -3.20 -5.54 -6.88
C LEU A 54 -3.26 -5.14 -8.36
N LYS A 55 -2.23 -4.46 -8.84
CA LYS A 55 -2.03 -4.12 -10.25
C LYS A 55 -0.80 -4.85 -10.77
N ARG A 56 -0.97 -5.60 -11.85
CA ARG A 56 0.12 -6.21 -12.61
C ARG A 56 0.21 -5.49 -13.93
N LEU A 57 1.39 -5.02 -14.27
CA LEU A 57 1.68 -4.38 -15.54
C LEU A 57 2.76 -5.20 -16.24
N TYR A 58 2.42 -5.70 -17.42
CA TYR A 58 3.35 -6.38 -18.31
C TYR A 58 3.65 -5.47 -19.48
N LEU A 59 4.91 -5.03 -19.57
CA LEU A 59 5.41 -4.19 -20.66
C LEU A 59 6.12 -5.10 -21.68
N ALA A 60 5.37 -5.50 -22.71
CA ALA A 60 5.85 -6.45 -23.71
C ALA A 60 7.09 -5.96 -24.48
N GLU A 61 7.23 -4.64 -24.69
CA GLU A 61 8.37 -4.03 -25.38
C GLU A 61 9.66 -4.07 -24.54
N GLU A 62 9.54 -4.02 -23.21
CA GLU A 62 10.66 -4.01 -22.27
C GLU A 62 10.94 -5.40 -21.66
N GLN A 63 10.11 -6.40 -21.99
CA GLN A 63 10.07 -7.72 -21.33
C GLN A 63 10.04 -7.61 -19.79
N GLU A 64 9.45 -6.53 -19.29
CA GLU A 64 9.44 -6.21 -17.87
C GLU A 64 8.05 -6.47 -17.29
N GLU A 65 8.01 -7.26 -16.22
CA GLU A 65 6.82 -7.49 -15.43
C GLU A 65 6.97 -6.71 -14.12
N SER A 66 6.06 -5.75 -13.89
CA SER A 66 6.00 -4.99 -12.64
C SER A 66 4.70 -5.26 -11.92
N GLN A 67 4.79 -5.40 -10.60
CA GLN A 67 3.63 -5.56 -9.74
C GLN A 67 3.55 -4.42 -8.74
N THR A 68 2.37 -3.84 -8.60
CA THR A 68 2.10 -2.77 -7.64
C THR A 68 0.91 -3.14 -6.77
N ILE A 69 1.08 -3.08 -5.45
CA ILE A 69 0.00 -3.19 -4.49
C ILE A 69 -0.29 -1.80 -3.93
N ILE A 70 -1.53 -1.34 -4.06
CA ILE A 70 -2.00 -0.09 -3.45
C ILE A 70 -2.82 -0.45 -2.22
N VAL A 71 -2.33 -0.03 -1.06
CA VAL A 71 -2.99 -0.21 0.24
C VAL A 71 -3.60 1.12 0.67
N LYS A 72 -4.92 1.14 0.74
CA LYS A 72 -5.66 2.32 1.18
C LYS A 72 -5.96 2.20 2.66
N VAL A 73 -5.64 3.25 3.40
CA VAL A 73 -5.72 3.25 4.86
C VAL A 73 -6.44 4.48 5.40
N ILE A 74 -7.00 4.38 6.60
CA ILE A 74 -7.61 5.49 7.33
C ILE A 74 -6.95 5.63 8.70
N ALA A 75 -6.71 6.86 9.14
CA ALA A 75 -6.15 7.09 10.47
C ALA A 75 -7.15 6.64 11.55
N GLN A 76 -6.64 5.92 12.55
CA GLN A 76 -7.35 5.58 13.77
C GLN A 76 -6.89 6.53 14.87
N TYR A 77 -7.82 7.35 15.32
CA TYR A 77 -7.65 8.16 16.52
C TYR A 77 -8.22 7.37 17.68
N ASP A 78 -7.39 7.09 18.68
CA ASP A 78 -7.90 6.69 20.00
C ASP A 78 -8.78 7.84 20.51
N LYS A 79 -10.02 7.51 20.87
CA LYS A 79 -11.01 8.46 21.39
C LYS A 79 -10.93 8.53 22.91
#